data_AF-A0A068U651-F1
#
_entry.id   AF-A0A068U651-F1
#
_cell.length_a   1.000
_cell.length_b   1.000
_cell.length_c   1.000
_cell.angle_alpha   90.00
_cell.angle_beta   90.00
_cell.angle_gamma   90.00
#
_symmetry.space_group_name_H-M   'P 1'
#
loop_
_entity.id
_entity.type
_entity.pdbx_description
1 polymer ?
#
loop_
_entity_poly.entity_id
_entity_poly.type
_entity_poly.pdbx_seq_one_letter_code
_entity_poly.pdbx_strand_id
1 'polypeptide(L)'
;MGTGRRWDAQTIKSAAWMGVKRRLCFFEGEHGKGSKTNWNMIQYRLLHHCCSIECDHRRPRVSSAAPSQPDDGVLCKVYEDLDESR
;
A
#
# COMPACT_ATOMS: atom_id res chain seq x y z
N MET A 1 23.68 -7.76 26.64
CA MET A 1 24.48 -7.27 25.50
C MET A 1 23.86 -7.86 24.24
N GLY A 2 23.37 -7.01 23.34
CA GLY A 2 22.44 -7.40 22.27
C GLY A 2 23.12 -7.82 20.97
N THR A 3 22.42 -8.65 20.20
CA THR A 3 22.71 -8.91 18.79
C THR A 3 21.60 -8.26 17.96
N GLY A 4 21.80 -6.99 17.62
CA GLY A 4 20.95 -6.27 16.69
C GLY A 4 21.08 -6.89 15.30
N ARG A 5 19.94 -7.25 14.69
CA ARG A 5 19.90 -7.68 13.29
C ARG A 5 20.23 -6.47 12.41
N ARG A 6 21.40 -6.54 11.80
CA ARG A 6 21.91 -5.63 10.78
C ARG A 6 21.04 -5.76 9.53
N TRP A 7 20.35 -4.69 9.17
CA TRP A 7 19.72 -4.57 7.86
C TRP A 7 20.76 -3.98 6.91
N ASP A 8 21.45 -4.82 6.15
CA ASP A 8 22.30 -4.34 5.07
C ASP A 8 21.39 -3.82 3.95
N ALA A 9 21.07 -2.52 4.02
CA ALA A 9 20.34 -1.82 2.98
C ALA A 9 21.26 -1.62 1.77
N GLN A 10 21.22 -2.56 0.82
CA GLN A 10 21.82 -2.35 -0.48
C GLN A 10 21.12 -1.15 -1.14
N THR A 11 21.90 -0.09 -1.39
CA THR A 11 21.42 1.20 -1.88
C THR A 11 20.70 1.03 -3.21
N ILE A 12 19.37 1.19 -3.21
CA ILE A 12 18.56 1.24 -4.44
C ILE A 12 18.95 2.52 -5.18
N LYS A 13 19.84 2.40 -6.16
CA LYS A 13 20.23 3.46 -7.10
C LYS A 13 19.13 3.69 -8.14
N SER A 14 17.99 4.21 -7.70
CA SER A 14 17.11 5.11 -8.45
C SER A 14 15.95 5.50 -7.53
N ALA A 15 15.75 6.79 -7.29
CA ALA A 15 14.57 7.28 -6.56
C ALA A 15 13.34 7.24 -7.49
N ALA A 16 12.99 6.06 -8.00
CA ALA A 16 11.77 5.86 -8.76
C ALA A 16 10.56 5.89 -7.79
N TRP A 17 9.55 6.69 -8.12
CA TRP A 17 8.30 6.72 -7.35
C TRP A 17 7.57 5.39 -7.50
N MET A 18 7.49 4.61 -6.41
CA MET A 18 6.87 3.29 -6.42
C MET A 18 5.35 3.33 -6.15
N GLY A 19 4.86 4.37 -5.47
CA GLY A 19 3.48 4.42 -5.02
C GLY A 19 3.04 5.75 -4.41
N VAL A 20 1.75 5.81 -4.05
CA VAL A 20 1.06 6.91 -3.39
C VAL A 20 0.66 6.50 -1.98
N LYS A 21 0.79 7.43 -1.03
CA LYS A 21 0.31 7.32 0.35
C LYS A 21 -0.83 8.31 0.56
N ARG A 22 -2.01 7.84 1.01
CA ARG A 22 -3.16 8.68 1.37
C ARG A 22 -3.55 8.43 2.83
N ARG A 23 -3.75 9.49 3.61
CA ARG A 23 -4.29 9.41 4.99
C ARG A 23 -5.79 9.65 4.95
N LEU A 24 -6.53 8.84 5.68
CA LEU A 24 -7.98 8.87 5.80
C LEU A 24 -8.34 8.80 7.29
N CYS A 25 -9.44 9.44 7.67
CA CYS A 25 -10.02 9.36 9.01
C CYS A 25 -11.44 8.84 8.85
N PHE A 26 -11.84 7.94 9.75
CA PHE A 26 -13.18 7.38 9.75
C PHE A 26 -14.14 8.32 10.47
N PHE A 27 -15.30 8.53 9.85
CA PHE A 27 -16.42 9.26 10.43
C PHE A 27 -17.56 8.28 10.64
N GLU A 28 -18.16 8.29 11.83
CA GLU A 28 -19.32 7.48 12.14
C GLU A 28 -20.59 8.23 11.73
N GLY A 29 -21.50 7.54 11.02
CA GLY A 29 -22.77 8.10 10.55
C GLY A 29 -22.79 8.47 9.07
N GLU A 30 -23.80 9.26 8.68
CA GLU A 30 -24.02 9.65 7.28
C GLU A 30 -23.00 10.70 6.81
N HIS A 31 -22.60 10.63 5.54
CA HIS A 31 -21.71 11.60 4.92
C HIS A 31 -22.20 13.05 5.14
N GLY A 32 -21.32 13.92 5.62
CA GLY A 32 -21.60 15.33 5.89
C GLY A 32 -22.26 15.63 7.24
N LYS A 33 -22.77 14.61 7.95
CA LYS A 33 -23.35 14.74 9.31
C LYS A 33 -22.65 13.88 10.36
N GLY A 34 -21.75 13.00 9.95
CA GLY A 34 -21.06 12.08 10.83
C GLY A 34 -20.08 12.76 11.79
N SER A 35 -19.85 12.12 12.94
CA SER A 35 -18.85 12.53 13.92
C SER A 35 -17.48 11.95 13.53
N LYS A 36 -16.43 12.77 13.68
CA LYS A 36 -15.06 12.32 13.48
C LYS A 36 -14.70 11.32 14.59
N THR A 37 -14.09 10.20 14.22
CA THR A 37 -13.55 9.23 15.19
C THR A 37 -12.03 9.32 15.27
N ASN A 38 -11.45 8.63 16.24
CA ASN A 38 -10.00 8.46 16.36
C ASN A 38 -9.43 7.37 15.43
N TRP A 39 -10.30 6.68 14.68
CA TRP A 39 -9.89 5.67 13.72
C TRP A 39 -9.30 6.33 12.46
N ASN A 40 -8.06 5.94 12.17
CA ASN A 40 -7.29 6.41 11.05
C ASN A 40 -6.89 5.25 10.14
N MET A 41 -6.81 5.54 8.85
CA MET A 41 -6.27 4.63 7.85
C MET A 41 -5.22 5.36 7.02
N ILE A 42 -4.11 4.68 6.78
CA ILE A 42 -3.19 5.07 5.70
C ILE A 42 -3.29 4.02 4.61
N GLN A 43 -3.70 4.45 3.42
CA GLN A 43 -3.75 3.64 2.22
C GLN A 43 -2.48 3.86 1.40
N TYR A 44 -1.84 2.76 0.98
CA TYR A 44 -0.72 2.74 0.07
C TYR A 44 -1.15 2.08 -1.24
N ARG A 45 -0.90 2.74 -2.37
CA ARG A 45 -1.18 2.23 -3.72
C ARG A 45 0.08 2.28 -4.56
N LEU A 46 0.40 1.22 -5.31
CA LEU A 46 1.51 1.25 -6.26
C LEU A 46 1.11 2.06 -7.51
N LEU A 47 2.03 2.88 -8.04
CA LEU A 47 1.79 3.71 -9.23
C LEU A 47 1.94 2.91 -10.52
N HIS A 48 2.91 2.00 -10.54
CA HIS A 48 3.12 1.04 -11.61
C HIS A 48 3.31 -0.32 -10.98
N HIS A 49 2.61 -1.32 -11.49
CA HIS A 49 2.95 -2.72 -11.25
C HIS A 49 4.24 -3.01 -12.05
N CYS A 50 5.38 -2.58 -11.50
CA CYS A 50 6.70 -2.90 -12.05
C CYS A 50 6.97 -4.36 -11.74
N CYS A 51 6.53 -5.16 -12.69
CA CYS A 51 6.67 -6.58 -12.83
C CYS A 51 8.17 -6.91 -13.04
N SER A 52 8.98 -6.71 -12.00
CA SER A 52 10.43 -6.49 -12.10
C SER A 52 11.29 -7.68 -11.71
N ILE A 53 10.69 -8.83 -11.40
CA ILE A 53 11.41 -10.09 -11.25
C ILE A 53 10.55 -11.17 -11.94
N GLU A 54 10.86 -11.43 -13.22
CA GLU A 54 10.35 -12.56 -14.01
C GLU A 54 8.83 -12.72 -14.16
N CYS A 55 8.09 -11.66 -14.50
CA CYS A 55 6.77 -11.89 -15.07
C CYS A 55 6.87 -11.96 -16.61
N ASP A 56 6.63 -13.15 -17.15
CA ASP A 56 6.67 -13.39 -18.59
C ASP A 56 5.39 -12.88 -19.26
N HIS A 57 5.33 -11.56 -19.44
CA HIS A 57 4.29 -10.91 -20.25
C HIS A 57 4.64 -10.88 -21.75
N ARG A 58 5.77 -11.47 -22.17
CA ARG A 58 6.19 -11.58 -23.57
C ARG A 58 5.85 -12.92 -24.22
N ARG A 59 5.53 -13.97 -23.44
CA ARG A 59 4.90 -15.16 -23.99
C ARG A 59 3.44 -14.83 -24.32
N PRO A 60 2.99 -15.03 -25.57
CA PRO A 60 1.57 -15.18 -25.84
C PRO A 60 1.08 -16.28 -24.90
N ARG A 61 0.12 -15.98 -24.02
CA ARG A 61 -0.50 -17.01 -23.18
C ARG A 61 -1.14 -18.02 -24.11
N VAL A 62 -0.49 -19.16 -24.30
CA VAL A 62 -1.05 -20.28 -25.08
C VAL A 62 -2.04 -21.01 -24.16
N SER A 63 -3.16 -20.36 -23.85
CA SER A 63 -4.36 -21.00 -23.31
C SER A 63 -5.46 -19.97 -23.17
N SER A 64 -6.63 -20.33 -23.67
CA SER A 64 -7.89 -19.61 -23.84
C SER A 64 -8.58 -19.10 -22.55
N ALA A 65 -7.86 -18.42 -21.66
CA ALA A 65 -8.44 -17.72 -20.53
C ALA A 65 -8.01 -16.25 -20.57
N ALA A 66 -8.98 -15.36 -20.41
CA ALA A 66 -8.83 -13.90 -20.45
C ALA A 66 -7.56 -13.40 -19.73
N PRO A 67 -6.94 -12.29 -20.18
CA PRO A 67 -5.80 -11.71 -19.48
C PRO A 67 -6.18 -11.51 -18.02
N SER A 68 -5.48 -12.18 -17.10
CA SER A 68 -5.66 -11.99 -15.66
C SER A 68 -5.33 -10.54 -15.37
N GLN A 69 -6.36 -9.72 -15.21
CA GLN A 69 -6.24 -8.34 -14.77
C GLN A 69 -5.44 -8.37 -13.47
N PRO A 70 -4.33 -7.62 -13.35
CA PRO A 70 -3.54 -7.62 -12.13
C PRO A 70 -4.46 -7.28 -10.95
N ASP A 71 -4.35 -8.03 -9.86
CA ASP A 71 -5.07 -7.74 -8.63
C ASP A 71 -4.65 -6.33 -8.15
N ASP A 72 -5.55 -5.35 -8.34
CA ASP A 72 -5.37 -3.94 -7.97
C ASP A 72 -5.49 -3.76 -6.44
N GLY A 73 -4.73 -4.55 -5.69
CA GLY A 73 -4.68 -4.51 -4.24
C GLY A 73 -4.11 -3.20 -3.71
N VAL A 74 -4.60 -2.77 -2.54
CA VAL A 74 -4.02 -1.68 -1.76
C VAL A 74 -3.56 -2.22 -0.41
N LEU A 75 -2.48 -1.67 0.13
CA LEU A 75 -2.05 -1.95 1.49
C LEU A 75 -2.63 -0.87 2.42
N CYS A 76 -3.35 -1.29 3.46
CA CYS A 76 -3.92 -0.38 4.44
C CYS A 76 -3.29 -0.59 5.82
N LYS A 77 -2.83 0.49 6.45
CA LYS A 77 -2.53 0.52 7.89
C LYS A 77 -3.71 1.17 8.60
N VAL A 78 -4.43 0.41 9.40
CA VAL A 78 -5.53 0.90 10.26
C VAL A 78 -5.04 1.01 11.69
N TYR A 79 -5.34 2.12 12.35
CA TYR A 79 -4.94 2.38 13.73
C TYR A 79 -5.87 3.40 14.39
N GLU A 80 -5.89 3.43 15.71
CA GLU A 80 -6.60 4.43 16.50
C GLU A 80 -5.57 5.42 17.06
N ASP A 81 -5.84 6.73 16.90
CA ASP A 81 -5.05 7.77 17.55
C ASP A 81 -5.53 7.90 19.00
N LEU A 82 -4.80 7.32 19.95
CA LEU A 82 -5.13 7.35 21.39
C LEU A 82 -4.77 8.67 22.08
N ASP A 83 -4.39 9.70 21.31
CA ASP A 83 -3.93 10.99 21.83
C ASP A 83 -5.06 12.03 21.72
N GLU A 84 -6.00 11.97 22.67
CA GLU A 84 -6.95 13.06 22.98
C GLU A 84 -6.49 13.83 24.23
N SER A 85 -5.24 14.30 24.23
CA SER A 85 -4.80 15.29 25.23
C SER A 85 -3.94 16.37 24.61
N ARG A 86 -4.60 17.35 23.99
CA ARG A 86 -4.05 18.69 23.81
C ARG A 86 -5.12 19.75 23.85
#